data_AF-A0A3B9X7F7-F1
#
_entry.id   AF-A0A3B9X7F7-F1
#
_cell.length_a   1.000
_cell.length_b   1.000
_cell.length_c   1.000
_cell.angle_alpha   90.00
_cell.angle_beta   90.00
_cell.angle_gamma   90.00
#
_symmetry.space_group_name_H-M   'P 1'
#
loop_
_entity.id
_entity.type
_entity.pdbx_description
1 polymer ?
#
loop_
_entity_poly.entity_id
_entity_poly.type
_entity_poly.pdbx_seq_one_letter_code
_entity_poly.pdbx_strand_id
1 'polypeptide(L)'
;LKDEVFEAAQTYFPNKIAEVVRHEQGVIPMGLSMAPATGDARWVRAGTSAGAVRASSGYAFQRIQRWACQEAASLLKNQPISGQKPVAGALGWMDRIFLETLTRQPELAPSLFMALAQRVPSDRLVRFLTEQPQTLDFAAIVAALPVKPMLKSLKLRHSSASQTLSGKAFE
;
A
#
# COMPACT_ATOMS: atom_id res chain seq x y z
N LEU A 1 -5.78 -18.00 -12.55
CA LEU A 1 -4.57 -17.17 -12.69
C LEU A 1 -3.50 -17.80 -13.59
N LYS A 2 -2.93 -18.98 -13.29
CA LYS A 2 -1.92 -19.62 -14.19
C LYS A 2 -2.45 -19.87 -15.60
N ASP A 3 -3.61 -20.53 -15.69
CA ASP A 3 -4.22 -20.90 -16.98
C ASP A 3 -4.77 -19.65 -17.70
N GLU A 4 -5.34 -18.71 -16.95
CA GLU A 4 -5.90 -17.46 -17.48
C GLU A 4 -4.85 -16.55 -18.15
N VAL A 5 -3.64 -16.44 -17.60
CA VAL A 5 -2.58 -15.62 -18.20
C VAL A 5 -2.03 -16.29 -19.46
N PHE A 6 -1.95 -17.61 -19.47
CA PHE A 6 -1.53 -18.38 -20.63
C PHE A 6 -2.55 -18.31 -21.77
N GLU A 7 -3.85 -18.45 -21.46
CA GLU A 7 -4.95 -18.24 -22.41
C GLU A 7 -4.98 -16.80 -22.94
N ALA A 8 -4.77 -15.80 -22.08
CA ALA A 8 -4.67 -14.40 -22.49
C ALA A 8 -3.48 -14.18 -23.42
N ALA A 9 -2.30 -14.75 -23.12
CA ALA A 9 -1.12 -14.64 -23.98
C ALA A 9 -1.36 -15.25 -25.37
N GLN A 10 -2.08 -16.36 -25.44
CA GLN A 10 -2.43 -17.02 -26.70
C GLN A 10 -3.40 -16.19 -27.55
N THR A 11 -4.22 -15.33 -26.92
CA THR A 11 -5.05 -14.33 -27.61
C THR A 11 -4.20 -13.28 -28.33
N TYR A 12 -3.08 -12.84 -27.73
CA TYR A 12 -2.20 -11.83 -28.32
C TYR A 12 -1.12 -12.42 -29.25
N PHE A 13 -0.79 -13.71 -29.11
CA PHE A 13 0.23 -14.40 -29.92
C PHE A 13 -0.27 -15.74 -30.49
N PRO A 14 -1.30 -15.73 -31.36
CA PRO A 14 -2.05 -16.93 -31.76
C PRO A 14 -1.24 -17.99 -32.53
N ASN A 15 -0.13 -17.61 -33.17
CA ASN A 15 0.70 -18.50 -33.99
C ASN A 15 2.05 -18.85 -33.34
N LYS A 16 2.20 -18.65 -32.03
CA LYS A 16 3.41 -19.02 -31.30
C LYS A 16 3.12 -20.09 -30.25
N ILE A 17 3.99 -21.10 -30.21
CA ILE A 17 4.03 -22.05 -29.10
C ILE A 17 4.66 -21.31 -27.92
N ALA A 18 3.87 -21.04 -26.88
CA ALA A 18 4.36 -20.49 -25.62
C ALA A 18 4.64 -21.63 -24.65
N GLU A 19 5.81 -21.61 -24.03
CA GLU A 19 6.21 -22.55 -22.98
C GLU A 19 6.55 -21.76 -21.72
N VAL A 20 6.04 -22.19 -20.57
CA VAL A 20 6.39 -21.60 -19.28
C VAL A 20 7.71 -22.19 -18.81
N VAL A 21 8.82 -21.49 -19.05
CA VAL A 21 10.18 -21.96 -18.69
C VAL A 21 10.52 -21.81 -17.21
N ARG A 22 9.91 -20.85 -16.50
CA ARG A 22 10.16 -20.59 -15.09
C ARG A 22 8.99 -19.85 -14.45
N HIS A 23 8.78 -20.10 -13.16
CA HIS A 23 7.88 -19.34 -12.32
C HIS A 23 8.67 -18.53 -11.29
N GLU A 24 8.26 -17.29 -11.08
CA GLU A 24 8.76 -16.45 -9.99
C GLU A 24 7.57 -15.88 -9.22
N GLN A 25 7.74 -15.73 -7.91
CA GLN A 25 6.75 -15.10 -7.05
C GLN A 25 7.44 -14.04 -6.20
N GLY A 26 6.92 -12.82 -6.27
CA GLY A 26 7.29 -11.73 -5.36
C GLY A 26 6.20 -11.54 -4.32
N VAL A 27 6.61 -11.38 -3.05
CA VAL A 27 5.70 -10.96 -1.97
C VAL A 27 6.18 -9.62 -1.44
N ILE A 28 5.37 -8.58 -1.62
CA ILE A 28 5.61 -7.27 -1.03
C ILE A 28 4.77 -7.19 0.25
N PRO A 29 5.39 -7.15 1.45
CA PRO A 29 4.64 -7.10 2.68
C PRO A 29 3.87 -5.76 2.77
N MET A 30 2.57 -5.85 3.05
CA MET A 30 1.75 -4.71 3.40
C MET A 30 1.81 -4.48 4.91
N GLY A 31 2.23 -3.30 5.35
CA GLY A 31 2.40 -3.07 6.77
C GLY A 31 2.78 -1.64 7.12
N LEU A 32 2.43 -1.25 8.35
CA LEU A 32 2.84 0.01 8.93
C LEU A 32 4.30 -0.10 9.38
N SER A 33 5.24 0.16 8.48
CA SER A 33 6.65 0.27 8.86
C SER A 33 6.91 1.67 9.40
N MET A 34 7.25 1.76 10.68
CA MET A 34 7.77 3.00 11.26
C MET A 34 9.28 3.02 11.06
N ALA A 35 9.77 3.95 10.24
CA ALA A 35 11.19 4.21 10.19
C ALA A 35 11.60 4.95 11.48
N PRO A 36 12.54 4.41 12.27
CA PRO A 36 13.06 5.13 13.42
C PRO A 36 13.76 6.42 12.97
N ALA A 37 13.66 7.46 13.80
CA ALA A 37 14.39 8.70 13.58
C ALA A 37 15.90 8.40 13.50
N THR A 38 16.63 9.14 12.65
CA THR A 38 18.08 8.97 12.50
C THR A 38 18.83 9.39 13.75
N GLY A 39 18.33 10.42 14.45
CA GLY A 39 19.02 11.05 15.58
C GLY A 39 20.25 11.87 15.18
N ASP A 40 20.56 11.96 13.89
CA ASP A 40 21.72 12.65 13.32
C ASP A 40 21.25 13.71 12.32
N ALA A 41 21.79 14.92 12.43
CA ALA A 41 21.44 16.07 11.58
C ALA A 41 22.15 16.07 10.22
N ARG A 42 23.17 15.22 10.01
CA ARG A 42 23.99 15.20 8.79
C ARG A 42 23.36 14.39 7.66
N TRP A 43 22.43 13.49 7.98
CA TRP A 43 21.79 12.61 7.00
C TRP A 43 20.37 12.29 7.42
N VAL A 44 19.53 12.01 6.42
CA VAL A 44 18.13 11.63 6.62
C VAL A 44 17.83 10.33 5.88
N ARG A 45 16.81 9.59 6.34
CA ARG A 45 16.30 8.43 5.62
C ARG A 45 15.34 8.87 4.50
N ALA A 46 15.40 8.15 3.39
CA ALA A 46 14.50 8.30 2.25
C ALA A 46 13.99 6.95 1.73
N GLY A 47 12.94 7.00 0.90
CA GLY A 47 12.40 5.83 0.22
C GLY A 47 11.75 4.84 1.17
N THR A 48 11.68 3.58 0.75
CA THR A 48 11.03 2.51 1.52
C THR A 48 11.56 2.39 2.95
N SER A 49 12.87 2.54 3.14
CA SER A 49 13.53 2.51 4.46
C SER A 49 13.10 3.65 5.39
N ALA A 50 12.46 4.69 4.85
CA ALA A 50 11.94 5.86 5.56
C ALA A 50 10.42 5.85 5.72
N GLY A 51 9.74 4.75 5.35
CA GLY A 51 8.28 4.69 5.38
C GLY A 51 7.60 5.43 4.23
N ALA A 52 8.28 5.54 3.08
CA ALA A 52 7.70 6.10 1.85
C ALA A 52 6.57 5.28 1.25
N VAL A 53 6.56 3.97 1.51
CA VAL A 53 5.60 3.06 0.92
C VAL A 53 4.29 3.19 1.66
N ARG A 54 3.21 3.49 0.92
CA ARG A 54 1.87 3.47 1.47
C ARG A 54 1.51 2.06 1.91
N ALA A 55 1.21 1.90 3.19
CA ALA A 55 1.11 0.59 3.82
C ALA A 55 0.02 -0.32 3.25
N SER A 56 -1.09 0.25 2.76
CA SER A 56 -2.24 -0.48 2.24
C SER A 56 -2.19 -0.81 0.74
N SER A 57 -1.32 -0.14 -0.02
CA SER A 57 -1.30 -0.24 -1.48
C SER A 57 0.08 -0.49 -2.10
N GLY A 58 1.16 -0.32 -1.35
CA GLY A 58 2.51 -0.45 -1.88
C GLY A 58 2.98 0.73 -2.74
N TYR A 59 2.18 1.78 -2.92
CA TYR A 59 2.55 2.94 -3.74
C TYR A 59 3.58 3.80 -3.02
N ALA A 60 4.69 4.10 -3.70
CA ALA A 60 5.78 4.92 -3.14
C ALA A 60 6.40 5.89 -4.14
N PHE A 61 6.46 5.51 -5.42
CA PHE A 61 7.26 6.19 -6.44
C PHE A 61 7.00 7.70 -6.53
N GLN A 62 5.74 8.11 -6.73
CA GLN A 62 5.41 9.53 -6.80
C GLN A 62 5.63 10.28 -5.49
N ARG A 63 5.44 9.62 -4.34
CA ARG A 63 5.72 10.23 -3.03
C ARG A 63 7.22 10.48 -2.85
N ILE A 64 8.06 9.53 -3.24
CA ILE A 64 9.52 9.65 -3.21
C ILE A 64 9.98 10.79 -4.14
N GLN A 65 9.42 10.89 -5.35
CA GLN A 65 9.76 11.98 -6.26
C GLN A 65 9.40 13.35 -5.68
N ARG A 66 8.19 13.51 -5.14
CA ARG A 66 7.77 14.79 -4.53
C ARG A 66 8.67 15.19 -3.37
N TRP A 67 9.02 14.23 -2.51
CA TRP A 67 9.99 14.44 -1.44
C TRP A 67 11.35 14.87 -2.00
N ALA A 68 11.89 14.16 -2.99
CA ALA A 68 13.19 14.47 -3.58
C ALA A 68 13.23 15.88 -4.19
N CYS A 69 12.17 16.29 -4.90
CA CYS A 69 12.06 17.65 -5.45
C CYS A 69 12.01 18.73 -4.35
N GLN A 70 11.25 18.48 -3.28
CA GLN A 70 11.15 19.40 -2.14
C GLN A 70 12.50 19.56 -1.43
N GLU A 71 13.18 18.46 -1.13
CA GLU A 71 14.47 18.48 -0.43
C GLU A 71 15.59 19.05 -1.32
N ALA A 72 15.58 18.79 -2.63
CA ALA A 72 16.49 19.44 -3.55
C ALA A 72 16.33 20.97 -3.53
N ALA A 73 15.10 21.47 -3.49
CA ALA A 73 14.84 22.91 -3.39
C ALA A 73 15.29 23.50 -2.04
N SER A 74 15.15 22.75 -0.94
CA SER A 74 15.66 23.15 0.39
C SER A 74 17.19 23.22 0.40
N LEU A 75 17.86 22.21 -0.18
CA LEU A 75 19.32 22.18 -0.29
C LEU A 75 19.87 23.39 -1.05
N LEU A 76 19.24 23.74 -2.18
CA LEU A 76 19.63 24.92 -2.96
C LEU A 76 19.46 26.24 -2.20
N LYS A 77 18.64 26.26 -1.15
CA LYS A 77 18.39 27.41 -0.27
C LYS A 77 19.18 27.37 1.03
N ASN A 78 20.12 26.42 1.18
CA ASN A 78 20.83 26.16 2.45
C ASN A 78 19.88 25.91 3.64
N GLN A 79 18.71 25.33 3.38
CA GLN A 79 17.76 24.93 4.41
C GLN A 79 18.01 23.47 4.82
N PRO A 80 17.74 23.10 6.09
CA PRO A 80 17.89 21.73 6.54
C PRO A 80 16.94 20.81 5.75
N ILE A 81 17.45 19.64 5.38
CA ILE A 81 16.62 18.62 4.75
C ILE A 81 15.78 17.89 5.78
N SER A 82 14.56 17.54 5.39
CA SER A 82 13.66 16.74 6.21
C SER A 82 13.64 15.29 5.72
N GLY A 83 13.72 14.34 6.65
CA GLY A 83 13.52 12.93 6.31
C GLY A 83 12.11 12.68 5.81
N GLN A 84 11.95 11.63 5.00
CA GLN A 84 10.64 11.26 4.52
C GLN A 84 9.77 10.81 5.70
N LYS A 85 8.56 11.35 5.79
CA LYS A 85 7.61 11.08 6.88
C LYS A 85 6.72 9.87 6.53
N PRO A 86 6.12 9.18 7.50
CA PRO A 86 5.07 8.21 7.23
C PRO A 86 3.78 8.87 6.75
N VAL A 87 2.87 8.09 6.16
CA VAL A 87 1.52 8.54 5.80
C VAL A 87 0.71 8.78 7.08
N ALA A 88 0.08 9.96 7.19
CA ALA A 88 -0.64 10.41 8.38
C ALA A 88 -2.05 10.90 8.04
N GLY A 89 -2.80 11.34 9.06
CA GLY A 89 -4.15 11.88 8.90
C GLY A 89 -5.17 10.84 8.43
N ALA A 90 -6.13 11.27 7.61
CA ALA A 90 -7.22 10.42 7.13
C ALA A 90 -6.72 9.20 6.34
N LEU A 91 -5.71 9.38 5.47
CA LEU A 91 -5.10 8.28 4.72
C LEU A 91 -4.45 7.25 5.63
N GLY A 92 -3.65 7.69 6.60
CA GLY A 92 -3.01 6.78 7.56
C GLY A 92 -4.02 6.03 8.44
N TRP A 93 -5.12 6.69 8.81
CA TRP A 93 -6.23 6.06 9.53
C TRP A 93 -6.93 4.99 8.68
N MET A 94 -7.27 5.30 7.42
CA MET A 94 -7.88 4.32 6.51
C MET A 94 -6.97 3.12 6.25
N ASP A 95 -5.66 3.37 6.06
CA ASP A 95 -4.67 2.31 5.87
C ASP A 95 -4.65 1.37 7.07
N ARG A 96 -4.70 1.91 8.30
CA ARG A 96 -4.78 1.10 9.52
C ARG A 96 -6.02 0.22 9.56
N ILE A 97 -7.19 0.75 9.23
CA ILE A 97 -8.45 -0.03 9.23
C ILE A 97 -8.42 -1.12 8.17
N PHE A 98 -7.93 -0.79 6.98
CA PHE A 98 -7.82 -1.72 5.87
C PHE A 98 -6.88 -2.87 6.24
N LEU A 99 -5.68 -2.57 6.72
CA LEU A 99 -4.68 -3.57 7.12
C LEU A 99 -5.16 -4.42 8.31
N GLU A 100 -5.82 -3.82 9.29
CA GLU A 100 -6.40 -4.58 10.42
C GLU A 100 -7.47 -5.56 9.92
N THR A 101 -8.30 -5.14 8.95
CA THR A 101 -9.32 -6.00 8.36
C THR A 101 -8.69 -7.16 7.61
N LEU A 102 -7.65 -6.91 6.79
CA LEU A 102 -6.94 -7.96 6.07
C LEU A 102 -6.17 -8.90 6.99
N THR A 103 -5.65 -8.39 8.12
CA THR A 103 -4.94 -9.22 9.10
C THR A 103 -5.89 -10.21 9.78
N ARG A 104 -7.14 -9.81 10.03
CA ARG A 104 -8.15 -10.66 10.70
C ARG A 104 -8.94 -11.55 9.75
N GLN A 105 -9.20 -11.06 8.55
CA GLN A 105 -10.05 -11.70 7.54
C GLN A 105 -9.33 -11.63 6.18
N PRO A 106 -8.20 -12.33 6.01
CA PRO A 106 -7.41 -12.30 4.77
C PRO A 106 -8.20 -12.78 3.55
N GLU A 107 -9.21 -13.63 3.74
CA GLU A 107 -10.14 -14.09 2.71
C GLU A 107 -10.94 -12.96 2.06
N LEU A 108 -11.09 -11.81 2.73
CA LEU A 108 -11.74 -10.64 2.16
C LEU A 108 -10.84 -9.90 1.17
N ALA A 109 -9.51 -10.09 1.19
CA ALA A 109 -8.57 -9.29 0.42
C ALA A 109 -8.93 -9.24 -1.09
N PRO A 110 -9.16 -10.37 -1.79
CA PRO A 110 -9.51 -10.33 -3.21
C PRO A 110 -10.79 -9.53 -3.46
N SER A 111 -11.82 -9.73 -2.64
CA SER A 111 -13.12 -9.06 -2.78
C SER A 111 -13.01 -7.54 -2.60
N LEU A 112 -12.18 -7.09 -1.64
CA LEU A 112 -11.97 -5.67 -1.35
C LEU A 112 -11.19 -5.00 -2.48
N PHE A 113 -10.11 -5.61 -2.97
CA PHE A 113 -9.35 -5.07 -4.10
C PHE A 113 -10.19 -5.03 -5.38
N MET A 114 -10.96 -6.08 -5.66
CA MET A 114 -11.87 -6.10 -6.81
C MET A 114 -12.96 -5.04 -6.70
N ALA A 115 -13.54 -4.83 -5.52
CA ALA A 115 -14.53 -3.78 -5.31
C ALA A 115 -13.95 -2.38 -5.57
N LEU A 116 -12.72 -2.11 -5.13
CA LEU A 116 -12.03 -0.85 -5.44
C LEU A 116 -11.81 -0.69 -6.94
N ALA A 117 -11.29 -1.72 -7.61
CA ALA A 117 -10.99 -1.69 -9.03
C ALA A 117 -12.24 -1.52 -9.91
N GLN A 118 -13.38 -2.11 -9.52
CA GLN A 118 -14.61 -2.09 -10.30
C GLN A 118 -15.51 -0.88 -10.03
N ARG A 119 -15.57 -0.40 -8.78
CA ARG A 119 -16.59 0.58 -8.35
C ARG A 119 -16.06 2.01 -8.21
N VAL A 120 -14.74 2.19 -8.13
CA VAL A 120 -14.13 3.51 -7.97
C VAL A 120 -13.68 4.00 -9.34
N PRO A 121 -14.10 5.21 -9.78
CA PRO A 121 -13.59 5.79 -11.01
C PRO A 121 -12.05 5.84 -11.00
N SER A 122 -11.43 5.51 -12.13
CA SER A 122 -9.98 5.29 -12.23
C SER A 122 -9.16 6.50 -11.79
N ASP A 123 -9.61 7.71 -12.12
CA ASP A 123 -8.98 8.97 -11.72
C ASP A 123 -8.97 9.17 -10.20
N ARG A 124 -10.09 8.83 -9.52
CA ARG A 124 -10.22 8.90 -8.07
C ARG A 124 -9.35 7.86 -7.39
N LEU A 125 -9.35 6.63 -7.93
CA LEU A 125 -8.54 5.54 -7.40
C LEU A 125 -7.05 5.88 -7.51
N VAL A 126 -6.59 6.40 -8.64
CA VAL A 126 -5.19 6.84 -8.83
C VAL A 126 -4.84 7.96 -7.86
N ARG A 127 -5.67 9.01 -7.72
CA ARG A 127 -5.42 10.09 -6.74
C ARG A 127 -5.33 9.56 -5.31
N PHE A 128 -6.22 8.65 -4.94
CA PHE A 128 -6.16 7.99 -3.64
C PHE A 128 -4.86 7.20 -3.46
N LEU A 129 -4.51 6.31 -4.40
CA LEU A 129 -3.30 5.47 -4.34
C LEU A 129 -2.01 6.30 -4.28
N THR A 130 -1.99 7.45 -4.96
CA THR A 130 -0.85 8.37 -5.02
C THR A 130 -0.83 9.42 -3.90
N GLU A 131 -1.72 9.31 -2.90
CA GLU A 131 -1.81 10.18 -1.72
C GLU A 131 -2.15 11.65 -2.05
N GLN A 132 -2.92 11.85 -3.11
CA GLN A 132 -3.49 13.14 -3.49
C GLN A 132 -5.04 13.08 -3.53
N PRO A 133 -5.74 12.44 -2.56
CA PRO A 133 -7.19 12.34 -2.61
C PRO A 133 -7.85 13.69 -2.34
N GLN A 134 -8.92 13.94 -3.07
CA GLN A 134 -9.91 14.96 -2.75
C GLN A 134 -10.97 14.39 -1.81
N THR A 135 -11.79 15.25 -1.20
CA THR A 135 -12.88 14.83 -0.29
C THR A 135 -13.83 13.82 -0.94
N LEU A 136 -14.14 14.00 -2.23
CA LEU A 136 -14.99 13.09 -2.99
C LEU A 136 -14.33 11.75 -3.32
N ASP A 137 -13.00 11.70 -3.35
CA ASP A 137 -12.27 10.45 -3.55
C ASP A 137 -12.41 9.57 -2.31
N PHE A 138 -12.31 10.14 -1.11
CA PHE A 138 -12.57 9.41 0.14
C PHE A 138 -13.98 8.81 0.18
N ALA A 139 -15.00 9.59 -0.19
CA ALA A 139 -16.38 9.11 -0.23
C ALA A 139 -16.57 7.95 -1.22
N ALA A 140 -15.94 8.03 -2.40
CA ALA A 140 -16.00 6.96 -3.40
C ALA A 140 -15.36 5.66 -2.89
N ILE A 141 -14.22 5.76 -2.20
CA ILE A 141 -13.54 4.58 -1.61
C ILE A 141 -14.42 3.95 -0.51
N VAL A 142 -14.98 4.77 0.38
CA VAL A 142 -15.85 4.27 1.46
C VAL A 142 -17.12 3.63 0.92
N ALA A 143 -17.71 4.20 -0.14
CA ALA A 143 -18.90 3.64 -0.78
C ALA A 143 -18.63 2.33 -1.54
N ALA A 144 -17.43 2.17 -2.09
CA ALA A 144 -17.03 0.95 -2.80
C ALA A 144 -16.79 -0.24 -1.86
N LEU A 145 -16.29 0.04 -0.65
CA LEU A 145 -15.90 -0.98 0.33
C LEU A 145 -17.02 -1.33 1.33
N PRO A 146 -17.12 -2.58 1.80
CA PRO A 146 -18.07 -2.97 2.81
C PRO A 146 -17.62 -2.44 4.19
N VAL A 147 -18.16 -1.28 4.58
CA VAL A 147 -17.82 -0.58 5.84
C VAL A 147 -18.13 -1.42 7.09
N LYS A 148 -19.17 -2.27 7.05
CA LYS A 148 -19.61 -3.09 8.19
C LYS A 148 -18.54 -4.11 8.64
N PRO A 149 -17.97 -4.96 7.76
CA PRO A 149 -16.81 -5.80 8.08
C PRO A 149 -15.61 -5.03 8.63
N MET A 150 -15.29 -3.88 8.02
CA MET A 150 -14.12 -3.06 8.37
C MET A 150 -14.24 -2.39 9.75
N LEU A 151 -15.46 -2.07 10.21
CA LEU A 151 -15.68 -1.53 11.55
C LEU A 151 -15.82 -2.63 12.62
N LYS A 152 -16.25 -3.84 12.24
CA LYS A 152 -16.35 -4.98 13.16
C LYS A 152 -14.95 -5.46 13.61
N SER A 153 -13.97 -5.43 12.71
CA SER A 153 -12.57 -5.74 13.03
C SER A 153 -11.99 -4.79 14.09
N LEU A 154 -12.36 -3.50 14.05
CA LEU A 154 -11.93 -2.50 15.05
C LEU A 154 -12.51 -2.74 16.45
N LYS A 155 -13.78 -3.14 16.55
CA LYS A 155 -14.47 -3.31 17.85
C LYS A 155 -13.96 -4.50 18.66
N LEU A 156 -13.33 -5.47 18.01
CA LEU A 156 -12.81 -6.68 18.66
C LEU A 156 -11.44 -6.45 19.35
N ARG A 157 -10.90 -5.22 19.35
CA ARG A 157 -9.58 -4.89 19.93
C ARG A 157 -9.61 -4.44 21.39
N HIS A 158 -10.78 -4.44 22.05
CA HIS A 158 -10.85 -4.31 23.51
C HIS A 158 -10.64 -5.63 24.26
N SER A 159 -10.50 -6.75 23.55
CA SER A 159 -10.09 -8.03 24.13
C SER A 159 -8.86 -8.52 23.37
N SER A 160 -7.85 -8.99 24.08
CA SER A 160 -6.58 -9.54 23.55
C SER A 160 -5.51 -8.51 23.18
N ALA A 161 -4.84 -8.02 24.22
CA ALA A 161 -3.47 -7.55 24.14
C ALA A 161 -2.51 -8.68 23.70
N SER A 162 -1.51 -8.29 22.91
CA SER A 162 -0.22 -8.96 22.70
C SER A 162 -0.25 -10.46 22.36
N GLN A 163 -0.27 -10.77 21.06
CA GLN A 163 0.49 -11.92 20.55
C GLN A 163 1.66 -11.41 19.72
N THR A 164 2.83 -11.45 20.36
CA THR A 164 4.15 -11.39 19.75
C THR A 164 4.24 -12.46 18.68
N LEU A 165 4.41 -12.06 17.41
CA LEU A 165 4.71 -12.97 16.31
C LEU A 165 6.11 -13.56 16.53
N SER A 166 6.16 -14.70 17.19
CA SER A 166 7.33 -15.59 17.21
C SER A 166 7.40 -16.28 15.86
N GLY A 167 8.48 -16.03 15.12
CA GLY A 167 8.73 -16.64 13.83
C GLY A 167 8.84 -18.15 13.95
N LYS A 168 7.95 -18.86 13.25
CA LYS A 168 8.18 -20.25 12.85
C LYS A 168 7.57 -20.52 11.48
N ALA A 169 8.45 -21.01 10.62
CA ALA A 169 8.22 -21.98 9.54
C ALA A 169 7.27 -21.58 8.39
N PHE A 170 7.88 -21.11 7.30
CA PHE A 170 7.50 -21.56 5.97
C PHE A 170 8.63 -22.50 5.50
N GLU A 171 8.36 -23.81 5.54
CA GLU A 171 8.97 -24.79 4.64
C GLU A 171 8.05 -24.96 3.42
#